data_AF-A0A943RCJ0-F1
#
_entry.id   AF-A0A943RCJ0-F1
#
_cell.length_a   1.000
_cell.length_b   1.000
_cell.length_c   1.000
_cell.angle_alpha   90.00
_cell.angle_beta   90.00
_cell.angle_gamma   90.00
#
_symmetry.space_group_name_H-M   'P 1'
#
loop_
_entity.id
_entity.type
_entity.pdbx_description
1 polymer ?
#
loop_
_entity_poly.entity_id
_entity_poly.type
_entity_poly.pdbx_seq_one_letter_code
_entity_poly.pdbx_strand_id
1 'polypeptide(L)'
;MYLLNLGVWNAVFAVPCAVVDQYIKIASPNQLKVLLWVLRHADHGFEAKEPAQALGLSEDAVGEALLFWQQEAGLLASSGVELKPAASNAQTAPVEGPAVSAVPTPSPAPVPDPPAAVPAKARPAAILTRPQKPDNAFVAKRMAESEEIAYMMQEAQCILGRLLSNGCSATLLMLHDDFGLPVDVILMLLQYAASAGKTSTRYIEKVGMDWAEEEIFSHQKAEEKLRRIAENAKAWHVVEQTLGIAHRSPTAKEETLAAIWVNDWGFTPILLREAYERCVDTKGQLNLSYMNGILTRWHEQGITTLQQAQEEKLRKAAARKQEASAKSTYNIEEFERSGAFDHFNGE
;
A
#
# COMPACT_ATOMS: atom_id res chain seq x y z
N MET A 1 -24.91 -12.71 -3.06
CA MET A 1 -23.52 -12.92 -2.63
C MET A 1 -23.08 -14.25 -3.21
N TYR A 2 -22.12 -14.25 -4.14
CA TYR A 2 -21.69 -15.47 -4.82
C TYR A 2 -20.41 -15.99 -4.17
N LEU A 3 -20.41 -17.25 -3.76
CA LEU A 3 -19.22 -17.96 -3.26
C LEU A 3 -18.63 -18.79 -4.38
N LEU A 4 -17.30 -18.83 -4.43
CA LEU A 4 -16.56 -19.48 -5.51
C LEU A 4 -16.49 -20.99 -5.23
N ASN A 5 -17.13 -21.80 -6.09
CA ASN A 5 -17.17 -23.25 -5.91
C ASN A 5 -15.83 -23.89 -6.30
N LEU A 6 -15.00 -24.15 -5.28
CA LEU A 6 -13.68 -24.78 -5.42
C LEU A 6 -13.75 -26.26 -5.85
N GLY A 7 -14.92 -26.91 -5.79
CA GLY A 7 -15.06 -28.33 -6.15
C GLY A 7 -14.88 -28.65 -7.64
N VAL A 8 -15.04 -27.66 -8.53
CA VAL A 8 -14.79 -27.81 -9.98
C VAL A 8 -13.33 -27.50 -10.39
N TRP A 9 -12.47 -27.10 -9.45
CA TRP A 9 -11.09 -26.64 -9.72
C TRP A 9 -10.06 -27.79 -9.84
N ASN A 10 -10.48 -28.94 -10.36
CA ASN A 10 -9.60 -30.11 -10.60
C ASN A 10 -8.56 -29.85 -11.71
N ALA A 11 -8.82 -28.90 -12.62
CA ALA A 11 -7.89 -28.46 -13.63
C ALA A 11 -7.94 -26.93 -13.79
N VAL A 12 -6.77 -26.30 -13.83
CA VAL A 12 -6.59 -24.86 -14.09
C VAL A 12 -5.57 -24.73 -15.22
N PHE A 13 -5.87 -23.93 -16.23
CA PHE A 13 -4.95 -23.58 -17.31
C PHE A 13 -4.56 -22.11 -17.22
N ALA A 14 -3.36 -21.77 -17.67
CA ALA A 14 -2.86 -20.40 -17.65
C ALA A 14 -3.40 -19.58 -18.83
N VAL A 15 -3.77 -18.32 -18.57
CA VAL A 15 -4.12 -17.33 -19.60
C VAL A 15 -3.08 -16.22 -19.56
N PRO A 16 -2.39 -15.88 -20.68
CA PRO A 16 -1.37 -14.83 -20.68
C PRO A 16 -1.96 -13.46 -20.33
N CYS A 17 -1.30 -12.70 -19.43
CA CYS A 17 -1.79 -11.39 -18.97
C CYS A 17 -2.04 -10.39 -20.11
N ALA A 18 -1.25 -10.44 -21.19
CA ALA A 18 -1.44 -9.61 -22.38
C ALA A 18 -2.87 -9.68 -22.96
N VAL A 19 -3.53 -10.85 -22.89
CA VAL A 19 -4.94 -11.03 -23.30
C VAL A 19 -5.86 -10.08 -22.53
N VAL A 20 -5.60 -9.88 -21.24
CA VAL A 20 -6.38 -9.01 -20.34
C VAL A 20 -5.93 -7.55 -20.48
N ASP A 21 -4.62 -7.30 -20.52
CA ASP A 21 -4.07 -5.94 -20.48
C ASP A 21 -4.24 -5.18 -21.80
N GLN A 22 -4.22 -5.89 -22.95
CA GLN A 22 -4.23 -5.30 -24.29
C GLN A 22 -5.50 -5.66 -25.07
N TYR A 23 -5.86 -6.96 -25.14
CA TYR A 23 -6.87 -7.43 -26.10
C TYR A 23 -8.32 -7.48 -25.58
N ILE A 24 -8.56 -7.47 -24.26
CA ILE A 24 -9.91 -7.65 -23.68
C ILE A 24 -10.94 -6.58 -24.07
N LYS A 25 -10.48 -5.42 -24.56
CA LYS A 25 -11.34 -4.31 -25.04
C LYS A 25 -11.63 -4.37 -26.55
N ILE A 26 -10.89 -5.19 -27.28
CA ILE A 26 -10.91 -5.29 -28.75
C ILE A 26 -11.52 -6.64 -29.16
N ALA A 27 -11.16 -7.71 -28.45
CA ALA A 27 -11.66 -9.06 -28.67
C ALA A 27 -13.16 -9.17 -28.37
N SER A 28 -13.90 -9.74 -29.31
CA SER A 28 -15.32 -10.06 -29.17
C SER A 28 -15.58 -11.16 -28.12
N PRO A 29 -16.80 -11.24 -27.56
CA PRO A 29 -17.18 -12.33 -26.66
C PRO A 29 -17.07 -13.74 -27.25
N ASN A 30 -17.02 -13.88 -28.59
CA ASN A 30 -16.82 -15.18 -29.24
C ASN A 30 -15.32 -15.49 -29.42
N GLN A 31 -14.49 -14.50 -29.77
CA GLN A 31 -13.02 -14.64 -29.77
C GLN A 31 -12.49 -15.08 -28.40
N LEU A 32 -13.00 -14.52 -27.30
CA LEU A 32 -12.60 -14.92 -25.95
C LEU A 32 -13.02 -16.36 -25.59
N LYS A 33 -14.21 -16.83 -26.03
CA LYS A 33 -14.63 -18.24 -25.84
C LYS A 33 -13.72 -19.21 -26.59
N VAL A 34 -13.40 -18.90 -27.85
CA VAL A 34 -12.48 -19.72 -28.68
C VAL A 34 -11.11 -19.79 -28.01
N LEU A 35 -10.55 -18.66 -27.55
CA LEU A 35 -9.25 -18.65 -26.86
C LEU A 35 -9.26 -19.51 -25.58
N LEU A 36 -10.29 -19.40 -24.74
CA LEU A 36 -10.40 -20.20 -23.51
C LEU A 36 -10.57 -21.70 -23.79
N TRP A 37 -11.24 -22.07 -24.89
CA TRP A 37 -11.32 -23.46 -25.33
C TRP A 37 -9.97 -23.97 -25.84
N VAL A 38 -9.26 -23.18 -26.66
CA VAL A 38 -7.94 -23.53 -27.20
C VAL A 38 -6.90 -23.68 -26.10
N LEU A 39 -6.84 -22.74 -25.16
CA LEU A 39 -5.92 -22.82 -24.00
C LEU A 39 -6.20 -24.01 -23.07
N ARG A 40 -7.41 -24.59 -23.10
CA ARG A 40 -7.73 -25.83 -22.38
C ARG A 40 -7.31 -27.09 -23.14
N HIS A 41 -7.16 -27.06 -24.45
CA HIS A 41 -6.88 -28.23 -25.31
C HIS A 41 -5.53 -28.15 -26.04
N ALA A 42 -4.63 -27.27 -25.58
CA ALA A 42 -3.32 -27.01 -26.20
C ALA A 42 -2.37 -28.23 -26.26
N ASP A 43 -2.69 -29.33 -25.56
CA ASP A 43 -1.94 -30.58 -25.58
C ASP A 43 -2.01 -31.31 -26.94
N HIS A 44 -3.00 -30.97 -27.79
CA HIS A 44 -3.25 -31.60 -29.10
C HIS A 44 -3.49 -30.55 -30.19
N GLY A 45 -3.14 -30.89 -31.44
CA GLY A 45 -3.53 -30.10 -32.61
C GLY A 45 -5.00 -30.35 -32.95
N PHE A 46 -5.82 -29.30 -32.94
CA PHE A 46 -7.27 -29.35 -33.19
C PHE A 46 -7.62 -28.81 -34.59
N GLU A 47 -8.69 -29.31 -35.19
CA GLU A 47 -9.30 -28.69 -36.38
C GLU A 47 -10.39 -27.70 -35.98
N ALA A 48 -10.62 -26.65 -36.77
CA ALA A 48 -11.58 -25.57 -36.45
C ALA A 48 -13.04 -26.05 -36.18
N LYS A 49 -13.37 -27.27 -36.63
CA LYS A 49 -14.69 -27.90 -36.42
C LYS A 49 -14.95 -28.32 -34.97
N GLU A 50 -13.90 -28.66 -34.23
CA GLU A 50 -14.01 -29.11 -32.84
C GLU A 50 -14.44 -27.96 -31.89
N PRO A 51 -13.78 -26.78 -31.88
CA PRO A 51 -14.28 -25.62 -31.14
C PRO A 51 -15.63 -25.11 -31.65
N ALA A 52 -15.93 -25.21 -32.96
CA ALA A 52 -17.23 -24.81 -33.50
C ALA A 52 -18.38 -25.64 -32.90
N GLN A 53 -18.25 -26.97 -32.90
CA GLN A 53 -19.23 -27.88 -32.28
C GLN A 53 -19.28 -27.73 -30.75
N ALA A 54 -18.13 -27.59 -30.08
CA ALA A 54 -18.07 -27.48 -28.63
C ALA A 54 -18.60 -26.14 -28.07
N LEU A 55 -18.53 -25.06 -28.85
CA LEU A 55 -18.97 -23.71 -28.44
C LEU A 55 -20.33 -23.29 -29.02
N GLY A 56 -20.90 -24.08 -29.95
CA GLY A 56 -22.15 -23.75 -30.63
C GLY A 56 -22.02 -22.53 -31.56
N LEU A 57 -20.88 -22.41 -32.24
CA LEU A 57 -20.56 -21.31 -33.16
C LEU A 57 -20.44 -21.81 -34.60
N SER A 58 -20.59 -20.93 -35.59
CA SER A 58 -20.30 -21.27 -36.99
C SER A 58 -18.79 -21.47 -37.20
N GLU A 59 -18.43 -22.37 -38.12
CA GLU A 59 -17.03 -22.63 -38.47
C GLU A 59 -16.31 -21.35 -38.93
N ASP A 60 -17.01 -20.45 -39.65
CA ASP A 60 -16.49 -19.15 -40.08
C ASP A 60 -16.11 -18.23 -38.90
N ALA A 61 -16.98 -18.11 -37.89
CA ALA A 61 -16.75 -17.26 -36.72
C ALA A 61 -15.64 -17.81 -35.80
N VAL A 62 -15.39 -19.11 -35.86
CA VAL A 62 -14.22 -19.73 -35.23
C VAL A 62 -12.95 -19.47 -36.05
N GLY A 63 -13.03 -19.53 -37.38
CA GLY A 63 -11.93 -19.17 -38.29
C GLY A 63 -11.47 -17.71 -38.10
N GLU A 64 -12.41 -16.75 -38.09
CA GLU A 64 -12.13 -15.33 -37.79
C GLU A 64 -11.50 -15.16 -36.41
N ALA A 65 -11.95 -15.92 -35.41
CA ALA A 65 -11.40 -15.86 -34.06
C ALA A 65 -9.95 -16.38 -33.98
N LEU A 66 -9.64 -17.48 -34.67
CA LEU A 66 -8.30 -18.03 -34.74
C LEU A 66 -7.35 -17.09 -35.51
N LEU A 67 -7.80 -16.49 -36.61
CA LEU A 67 -7.04 -15.49 -37.36
C LEU A 67 -6.73 -14.23 -36.53
N PHE A 68 -7.69 -13.74 -35.74
CA PHE A 68 -7.47 -12.61 -34.82
C PHE A 68 -6.36 -12.91 -33.79
N TRP A 69 -6.42 -14.05 -33.11
CA TRP A 69 -5.40 -14.43 -32.12
C TRP A 69 -4.04 -14.79 -32.74
N GLN A 70 -4.01 -15.21 -34.01
CA GLN A 70 -2.79 -15.41 -34.78
C GLN A 70 -2.15 -14.08 -35.22
N GLN A 71 -2.93 -13.16 -35.81
CA GLN A 71 -2.41 -11.95 -36.45
C GLN A 71 -2.22 -10.77 -35.50
N GLU A 72 -3.17 -10.54 -34.59
CA GLU A 72 -3.20 -9.32 -33.76
C GLU A 72 -2.50 -9.51 -32.41
N ALA A 73 -2.49 -10.74 -31.89
CA ALA A 73 -1.89 -11.10 -30.60
C ALA A 73 -0.65 -12.01 -30.71
N GLY A 74 -0.40 -12.64 -31.86
CA GLY A 74 0.73 -13.59 -32.03
C GLY A 74 0.68 -14.82 -31.10
N LEU A 75 -0.49 -15.14 -30.53
CA LEU A 75 -0.66 -16.19 -29.52
C LEU A 75 -0.87 -17.58 -30.12
N LEU A 76 -1.18 -17.67 -31.41
CA LEU A 76 -1.38 -18.93 -32.14
C LEU A 76 -0.45 -18.97 -33.36
N ALA A 77 0.18 -20.12 -33.59
CA ALA A 77 0.98 -20.38 -34.78
C ALA A 77 0.42 -21.60 -35.52
N SER A 78 0.27 -21.49 -36.84
CA SER A 78 0.04 -22.64 -37.72
C SER A 78 1.24 -23.60 -37.66
N SER A 79 0.99 -24.91 -37.77
CA SER A 79 1.99 -25.95 -37.54
C SER A 79 3.25 -25.80 -38.40
N GLY A 80 4.43 -25.90 -37.76
CA GLY A 80 5.74 -25.84 -38.41
C GLY A 80 6.68 -24.71 -37.95
N VAL A 81 6.27 -23.82 -37.04
CA VAL A 81 7.12 -22.74 -36.51
C VAL A 81 7.56 -23.05 -35.07
N GLU A 82 8.85 -22.92 -34.77
CA GLU A 82 9.39 -23.11 -33.41
C GLU A 82 8.92 -22.04 -32.42
N LEU A 83 8.40 -22.48 -31.28
CA LEU A 83 8.06 -21.63 -30.14
C LEU A 83 9.32 -21.14 -29.42
N LYS A 84 9.84 -19.97 -29.82
CA LYS A 84 10.93 -19.30 -29.10
C LYS A 84 10.42 -18.68 -27.80
N PRO A 85 11.03 -18.97 -26.63
CA PRO A 85 10.67 -18.29 -25.39
C PRO A 85 11.04 -16.80 -25.48
N ALA A 86 10.21 -15.94 -24.89
CA ALA A 86 10.44 -14.50 -24.88
C ALA A 86 11.75 -14.16 -24.16
N ALA A 87 12.70 -13.58 -24.89
CA ALA A 87 13.99 -13.19 -24.34
C ALA A 87 13.84 -12.04 -23.33
N SER A 88 14.63 -12.09 -22.24
CA SER A 88 14.74 -10.98 -21.30
C SER A 88 15.28 -9.74 -22.03
N ASN A 89 14.54 -8.63 -22.01
CA ASN A 89 14.86 -7.45 -22.81
C ASN A 89 16.09 -6.71 -22.28
N ALA A 90 17.24 -6.99 -22.89
CA ALA A 90 18.49 -6.27 -22.69
C ALA A 90 18.97 -5.63 -24.01
N GLN A 91 18.92 -4.29 -24.04
CA GLN A 91 19.89 -3.38 -24.70
C GLN A 91 20.01 -3.34 -26.26
N THR A 92 19.69 -2.15 -26.78
CA THR A 92 20.43 -1.39 -27.83
C THR A 92 20.69 -1.95 -29.25
N ALA A 93 19.97 -1.38 -30.25
CA ALA A 93 20.44 -0.80 -31.53
C ALA A 93 21.29 -1.65 -32.53
N PRO A 94 21.57 -1.18 -33.79
CA PRO A 94 20.98 -0.10 -34.61
C PRO A 94 20.01 -0.69 -35.71
N VAL A 95 19.86 -0.33 -37.00
CA VAL A 95 20.47 0.62 -37.99
C VAL A 95 19.46 0.98 -39.12
N GLU A 96 19.73 2.10 -39.82
CA GLU A 96 19.41 2.43 -41.25
C GLU A 96 17.96 2.43 -41.81
N GLY A 97 17.76 3.22 -42.87
CA GLY A 97 16.51 3.35 -43.67
C GLY A 97 16.67 2.84 -45.12
N PRO A 98 15.72 3.09 -46.04
CA PRO A 98 15.62 4.44 -46.62
C PRO A 98 14.22 4.95 -47.05
N ALA A 99 14.22 6.22 -47.47
CA ALA A 99 13.35 6.98 -48.39
C ALA A 99 12.42 6.21 -49.38
N VAL A 100 11.28 6.72 -49.89
CA VAL A 100 10.51 8.01 -49.79
C VAL A 100 9.10 7.85 -50.40
N SER A 101 8.09 8.65 -49.97
CA SER A 101 7.26 9.53 -50.86
C SER A 101 5.99 10.16 -50.22
N ALA A 102 5.80 11.46 -50.51
CA ALA A 102 4.54 12.23 -50.71
C ALA A 102 3.23 11.91 -49.93
N VAL A 103 2.97 12.69 -48.87
CA VAL A 103 1.93 13.77 -48.79
C VAL A 103 0.79 13.67 -49.84
N PRO A 104 -0.54 13.67 -49.48
CA PRO A 104 -1.13 14.76 -48.70
C PRO A 104 -2.21 14.48 -47.64
N THR A 105 -2.31 15.42 -46.71
CA THR A 105 -3.45 15.70 -45.81
C THR A 105 -4.74 16.08 -46.53
N PRO A 106 -5.89 15.84 -45.89
CA PRO A 106 -6.97 16.82 -45.82
C PRO A 106 -7.19 17.34 -44.37
N SER A 107 -7.69 18.57 -44.27
CA SER A 107 -8.09 19.22 -43.01
C SER A 107 -9.54 18.88 -42.64
N PRO A 108 -9.88 18.81 -41.34
CA PRO A 108 -11.26 18.96 -40.87
C PRO A 108 -11.48 20.26 -40.08
N ALA A 109 -12.34 21.12 -40.62
CA ALA A 109 -13.05 22.21 -39.94
C ALA A 109 -14.41 22.41 -40.66
N PRO A 110 -15.47 22.95 -40.04
CA PRO A 110 -15.50 23.68 -38.77
C PRO A 110 -16.47 23.10 -37.71
N VAL A 111 -16.63 23.88 -36.62
CA VAL A 111 -17.54 23.65 -35.47
C VAL A 111 -19.02 23.87 -35.84
N PRO A 112 -19.95 23.20 -35.16
CA PRO A 112 -21.28 23.76 -34.82
C PRO A 112 -21.46 23.91 -33.29
N ASP A 113 -21.99 25.06 -32.88
CA ASP A 113 -22.13 25.46 -31.46
C ASP A 113 -23.32 24.80 -30.70
N PRO A 114 -23.33 24.83 -29.35
CA PRO A 114 -24.19 23.96 -28.53
C PRO A 114 -25.56 24.56 -28.12
N PRO A 115 -26.55 23.72 -27.78
CA PRO A 115 -27.74 24.15 -27.04
C PRO A 115 -27.45 24.27 -25.54
N ALA A 116 -27.74 25.44 -24.96
CA ALA A 116 -27.50 25.72 -23.53
C ALA A 116 -28.67 25.29 -22.62
N ALA A 117 -28.37 24.70 -21.45
CA ALA A 117 -29.37 24.38 -20.43
C ALA A 117 -28.82 24.44 -18.98
N VAL A 118 -29.07 25.58 -18.31
CA VAL A 118 -29.07 25.87 -16.84
C VAL A 118 -27.88 25.50 -15.92
N PRO A 119 -27.51 26.37 -14.95
CA PRO A 119 -26.33 26.16 -14.10
C PRO A 119 -26.62 25.38 -12.80
N ALA A 120 -25.78 24.39 -12.51
CA ALA A 120 -25.65 23.80 -11.17
C ALA A 120 -24.53 24.52 -10.38
N LYS A 121 -24.76 24.77 -9.08
CA LYS A 121 -23.85 25.58 -8.24
C LYS A 121 -22.50 24.90 -8.03
N ALA A 122 -21.43 25.49 -8.56
CA ALA A 122 -20.07 25.05 -8.30
C ALA A 122 -19.70 25.25 -6.81
N ARG A 123 -19.37 24.16 -6.14
CA ARG A 123 -18.60 24.18 -4.87
C ARG A 123 -17.13 24.35 -5.26
N PRO A 124 -16.35 25.27 -4.67
CA PRO A 124 -14.96 25.46 -5.05
C PRO A 124 -14.14 24.23 -4.69
N ALA A 125 -13.82 23.40 -5.69
CA ALA A 125 -12.79 22.39 -5.57
C ALA A 125 -11.43 23.09 -5.63
N ALA A 126 -10.65 23.02 -4.55
CA ALA A 126 -9.26 23.43 -4.58
C ALA A 126 -8.48 22.41 -5.44
N ILE A 127 -8.28 22.74 -6.73
CA ILE A 127 -7.50 21.91 -7.65
C ILE A 127 -6.03 22.07 -7.27
N LEU A 128 -5.55 21.25 -6.34
CA LEU A 128 -4.13 20.95 -6.21
C LEU A 128 -3.73 20.12 -7.44
N THR A 129 -3.44 20.81 -8.54
CA THR A 129 -2.89 20.20 -9.74
C THR A 129 -1.55 19.59 -9.38
N ARG A 130 -1.51 18.27 -9.19
CA ARG A 130 -0.26 17.51 -9.10
C ARG A 130 0.66 17.96 -10.25
N PRO A 131 1.91 18.38 -9.98
CA PRO A 131 2.81 18.83 -11.04
C PRO A 131 2.95 17.73 -12.10
N GLN A 132 2.83 18.14 -13.36
CA GLN A 132 3.01 17.24 -14.50
C GLN A 132 4.50 16.92 -14.59
N LYS A 133 4.84 15.63 -14.56
CA LYS A 133 6.25 15.22 -14.56
C LYS A 133 6.96 15.77 -15.80
N PRO A 134 8.13 16.41 -15.65
CA PRO A 134 8.83 17.02 -16.78
C PRO A 134 9.20 15.98 -17.84
N ASP A 135 9.10 16.38 -19.11
CA ASP A 135 9.53 15.53 -20.21
C ASP A 135 11.06 15.34 -20.20
N ASN A 136 11.51 14.23 -20.80
CA ASN A 136 12.90 13.82 -20.89
C ASN A 136 13.79 14.87 -21.55
N ALA A 137 13.27 15.62 -22.54
CA ALA A 137 14.02 16.71 -23.16
C ALA A 137 14.26 17.88 -22.18
N PHE A 138 13.30 18.16 -21.29
CA PHE A 138 13.45 19.15 -20.23
C PHE A 138 14.41 18.66 -19.14
N VAL A 139 14.35 17.37 -18.77
CA VAL A 139 15.31 16.76 -17.82
C VAL A 139 16.75 16.88 -18.33
N ALA A 140 16.99 16.47 -19.58
CA ALA A 140 18.31 16.56 -20.21
C ALA A 140 18.80 18.02 -20.31
N LYS A 141 17.90 18.96 -20.63
CA LYS A 141 18.20 20.40 -20.63
C LYS A 141 18.61 20.89 -19.23
N ARG A 142 17.84 20.59 -18.18
CA ARG A 142 18.13 21.05 -16.81
C ARG A 142 19.45 20.48 -16.27
N MET A 143 19.82 19.27 -16.64
CA MET A 143 21.14 18.69 -16.35
C MET A 143 22.29 19.41 -17.08
N ALA A 144 22.06 19.97 -18.27
CA ALA A 144 23.06 20.76 -18.99
C ALA A 144 23.14 22.22 -18.49
N GLU A 145 22.10 22.72 -17.83
CA GLU A 145 22.03 24.07 -17.25
C GLU A 145 22.50 24.15 -15.78
N SER A 146 22.63 23.02 -15.08
CA SER A 146 22.95 22.98 -13.64
C SER A 146 23.83 21.79 -13.27
N GLU A 147 25.05 22.08 -12.82
CA GLU A 147 26.00 21.08 -12.32
C GLU A 147 25.47 20.36 -11.07
N GLU A 148 24.73 21.04 -10.20
CA GLU A 148 24.09 20.45 -9.02
C GLU A 148 23.06 19.38 -9.39
N ILE A 149 22.27 19.61 -10.44
CA ILE A 149 21.28 18.64 -10.94
C ILE A 149 21.98 17.50 -11.70
N ALA A 150 23.03 17.78 -12.46
CA ALA A 150 23.86 16.72 -13.06
C ALA A 150 24.48 15.80 -11.99
N TYR A 151 25.03 16.39 -10.92
CA TYR A 151 25.55 15.68 -9.75
C TYR A 151 24.47 14.86 -9.04
N MET A 152 23.29 15.45 -8.78
CA MET A 152 22.14 14.74 -8.19
C MET A 152 21.78 13.47 -8.98
N MET A 153 21.72 13.58 -10.32
CA MET A 153 21.37 12.45 -11.19
C MET A 153 22.50 11.40 -11.23
N GLN A 154 23.77 11.81 -11.16
CA GLN A 154 24.89 10.88 -11.08
C GLN A 154 24.87 10.09 -9.77
N GLU A 155 24.84 10.77 -8.63
CA GLU A 155 24.86 10.12 -7.32
C GLU A 155 23.61 9.29 -7.06
N ALA A 156 22.46 9.69 -7.61
CA ALA A 156 21.26 8.86 -7.58
C ALA A 156 21.43 7.52 -8.32
N GLN A 157 22.24 7.43 -9.38
CA GLN A 157 22.56 6.15 -10.02
C GLN A 157 23.49 5.29 -9.14
N CYS A 158 24.48 5.93 -8.49
CA CYS A 158 25.39 5.27 -7.55
C CYS A 158 24.63 4.69 -6.35
N ILE A 159 23.77 5.49 -5.70
CA ILE A 159 22.95 5.10 -4.53
C ILE A 159 21.94 4.01 -4.89
N LEU A 160 21.30 4.08 -6.06
CA LEU A 160 20.30 3.09 -6.49
C LEU A 160 20.92 1.83 -7.11
N GLY A 161 22.23 1.80 -7.35
CA GLY A 161 22.95 0.67 -7.96
C GLY A 161 22.52 0.33 -9.39
N ARG A 162 21.89 1.27 -10.10
CA ARG A 162 21.30 1.06 -11.43
C ARG A 162 21.19 2.36 -12.22
N LEU A 163 21.11 2.23 -13.55
CA LEU A 163 20.76 3.35 -14.42
C LEU A 163 19.40 3.95 -14.00
N LEU A 164 19.32 5.29 -14.01
CA LEU A 164 18.06 5.98 -13.80
C LEU A 164 17.16 5.74 -15.01
N SER A 165 15.91 5.36 -14.74
CA SER A 165 14.88 5.38 -15.77
C SER A 165 14.34 6.80 -15.92
N ASN A 166 13.91 7.16 -17.14
CA ASN A 166 13.27 8.43 -17.50
C ASN A 166 12.29 8.95 -16.45
N GLY A 167 11.31 8.12 -16.04
CA GLY A 167 10.33 8.49 -15.02
C GLY A 167 10.91 8.67 -13.61
N CYS A 168 12.08 8.11 -13.32
CA CYS A 168 12.83 8.34 -12.09
C CYS A 168 13.56 9.69 -12.14
N SER A 169 14.29 10.00 -13.21
CA SER A 169 14.95 11.31 -13.38
C SER A 169 13.93 12.46 -13.38
N ALA A 170 12.79 12.29 -14.07
CA ALA A 170 11.69 13.25 -14.03
C ALA A 170 11.08 13.40 -12.61
N THR A 171 11.12 12.37 -11.77
CA THR A 171 10.69 12.44 -10.37
C THR A 171 11.69 13.22 -9.51
N LEU A 172 12.99 12.96 -9.67
CA LEU A 172 14.02 13.69 -8.91
C LEU A 172 14.05 15.18 -9.27
N LEU A 173 13.88 15.50 -10.55
CA LEU A 173 13.78 16.89 -11.01
C LEU A 173 12.50 17.58 -10.49
N MET A 174 11.35 16.91 -10.51
CA MET A 174 10.11 17.41 -9.92
C MET A 174 10.27 17.68 -8.41
N LEU A 175 10.92 16.79 -7.66
CA LEU A 175 11.18 16.99 -6.23
C LEU A 175 12.09 18.20 -5.95
N HIS A 176 13.04 18.47 -6.84
CA HIS A 176 13.93 19.63 -6.75
C HIS A 176 13.22 20.94 -7.17
N ASP A 177 12.67 20.98 -8.38
CA ASP A 177 12.17 22.21 -9.01
C ASP A 177 10.74 22.59 -8.57
N ASP A 178 9.82 21.63 -8.41
CA ASP A 178 8.43 21.91 -8.03
C ASP A 178 8.20 21.87 -6.51
N PHE A 179 8.93 20.99 -5.79
CA PHE A 179 8.80 20.83 -4.33
C PHE A 179 9.94 21.51 -3.53
N GLY A 180 10.97 22.05 -4.17
CA GLY A 180 12.03 22.83 -3.51
C GLY A 180 12.99 22.03 -2.61
N LEU A 181 13.05 20.70 -2.74
CA LEU A 181 13.96 19.87 -1.94
C LEU A 181 15.40 20.05 -2.44
N PRO A 182 16.36 20.45 -1.57
CA PRO A 182 17.77 20.55 -1.97
C PRO A 182 18.35 19.21 -2.43
N VAL A 183 19.30 19.26 -3.37
CA VAL A 183 20.00 18.07 -3.90
C VAL A 183 20.49 17.13 -2.80
N ASP A 184 21.17 17.65 -1.78
CA ASP A 184 21.67 16.89 -0.63
C ASP A 184 20.53 16.13 0.11
N VAL A 185 19.40 16.79 0.37
CA VAL A 185 18.22 16.16 1.00
C VAL A 185 17.65 15.05 0.12
N ILE A 186 17.60 15.25 -1.20
CA ILE A 186 17.15 14.23 -2.16
C ILE A 186 18.11 13.03 -2.14
N LEU A 187 19.42 13.24 -2.03
CA LEU A 187 20.42 12.17 -1.91
C LEU A 187 20.29 11.41 -0.57
N MET A 188 20.08 12.11 0.56
CA MET A 188 19.78 11.47 1.86
C MET A 188 18.51 10.61 1.82
N LEU A 189 17.45 11.11 1.17
CA LEU A 189 16.21 10.38 0.95
C LEU A 189 16.42 9.12 0.10
N LEU A 190 17.24 9.21 -0.96
CA LEU A 190 17.59 8.07 -1.81
C LEU A 190 18.40 7.02 -1.06
N GLN A 191 19.36 7.44 -0.21
CA GLN A 191 20.13 6.54 0.65
C GLN A 191 19.21 5.79 1.63
N TYR A 192 18.25 6.47 2.24
CA TYR A 192 17.21 5.86 3.07
C TYR A 192 16.33 4.86 2.29
N ALA A 193 15.86 5.25 1.09
CA ALA A 193 15.06 4.37 0.24
C ALA A 193 15.84 3.13 -0.22
N ALA A 194 17.16 3.26 -0.45
CA ALA A 194 18.06 2.15 -0.76
C ALA A 194 18.29 1.24 0.44
N SER A 195 18.63 1.77 1.62
CA SER A 195 18.84 0.97 2.84
C SER A 195 17.57 0.28 3.32
N ALA A 196 16.39 0.84 3.04
CA ALA A 196 15.09 0.22 3.29
C ALA A 196 14.65 -0.80 2.20
N GLY A 197 15.45 -1.01 1.14
CA GLY A 197 15.15 -1.93 0.04
C GLY A 197 14.01 -1.49 -0.90
N LYS A 198 13.61 -0.21 -0.87
CA LYS A 198 12.39 0.32 -1.51
C LYS A 198 12.71 1.29 -2.66
N THR A 199 13.68 0.95 -3.50
CA THR A 199 14.22 1.76 -4.62
C THR A 199 13.26 1.98 -5.82
N SER A 200 11.95 1.79 -5.63
CA SER A 200 10.94 2.02 -6.67
C SER A 200 10.62 3.50 -6.82
N THR A 201 10.48 3.98 -8.06
CA THR A 201 10.20 5.40 -8.34
C THR A 201 8.93 5.91 -7.67
N ARG A 202 7.87 5.09 -7.53
CA ARG A 202 6.64 5.48 -6.82
C ARG A 202 6.84 5.67 -5.32
N TYR A 203 7.75 4.91 -4.70
CA TYR A 203 8.08 5.08 -3.29
C TYR A 203 8.94 6.32 -3.08
N ILE A 204 9.98 6.51 -3.91
CA ILE A 204 10.83 7.72 -3.90
C ILE A 204 9.98 8.98 -4.09
N GLU A 205 9.07 8.97 -5.06
CA GLU A 205 8.08 10.03 -5.30
C GLU A 205 7.25 10.33 -4.03
N LYS A 206 6.69 9.30 -3.39
CA LYS A 206 5.87 9.49 -2.19
C LYS A 206 6.69 10.05 -1.03
N VAL A 207 7.82 9.42 -0.69
CA VAL A 207 8.66 9.89 0.44
C VAL A 207 9.17 11.31 0.19
N GLY A 208 9.43 11.69 -1.06
CA GLY A 208 9.80 13.06 -1.43
C GLY A 208 8.68 14.06 -1.17
N MET A 209 7.44 13.76 -1.61
CA MET A 209 6.28 14.59 -1.28
C MET A 209 6.04 14.64 0.24
N ASP A 210 6.09 13.50 0.94
CA ASP A 210 5.95 13.41 2.39
C ASP A 210 7.00 14.30 3.11
N TRP A 211 8.25 14.34 2.64
CA TRP A 211 9.32 15.18 3.19
C TRP A 211 9.15 16.68 2.87
N ALA A 212 8.62 17.02 1.70
CA ALA A 212 8.31 18.41 1.35
C ALA A 212 7.10 18.95 2.14
N GLU A 213 6.07 18.11 2.36
CA GLU A 213 4.92 18.41 3.22
C GLU A 213 5.32 18.60 4.70
N GLU A 214 6.41 17.95 5.15
CA GLU A 214 7.04 18.16 6.46
C GLU A 214 8.11 19.30 6.47
N GLU A 215 8.19 20.08 5.40
CA GLU A 215 9.14 21.20 5.21
C GLU A 215 10.64 20.82 5.40
N ILE A 216 11.04 19.61 5.05
CA ILE A 216 12.39 19.06 5.28
C ILE A 216 13.38 19.60 4.23
N PHE A 217 13.53 20.92 4.14
CA PHE A 217 14.37 21.61 3.15
C PHE A 217 15.81 21.88 3.63
N SER A 218 16.36 21.05 4.52
CA SER A 218 17.75 21.18 4.97
C SER A 218 18.34 19.86 5.49
N HIS A 219 19.67 19.72 5.37
CA HIS A 219 20.44 18.58 5.86
C HIS A 219 20.09 18.22 7.31
N GLN A 220 20.07 19.21 8.20
CA GLN A 220 19.80 19.01 9.63
C GLN A 220 18.37 18.53 9.90
N LYS A 221 17.35 19.02 9.16
CA LYS A 221 15.98 18.49 9.26
C LYS A 221 15.92 17.04 8.75
N ALA A 222 16.62 16.73 7.66
CA ALA A 222 16.68 15.38 7.09
C ALA A 222 17.39 14.38 8.02
N GLU A 223 18.50 14.79 8.65
CA GLU A 223 19.21 14.00 9.66
C GLU A 223 18.33 13.72 10.88
N GLU A 224 17.67 14.74 11.44
CA GLU A 224 16.70 14.58 12.54
C GLU A 224 15.55 13.63 12.16
N LYS A 225 15.02 13.75 10.94
CA LYS A 225 13.97 12.86 10.41
C LYS A 225 14.44 11.41 10.33
N LEU A 226 15.63 11.17 9.80
CA LEU A 226 16.23 9.83 9.69
C LEU A 226 16.56 9.25 11.08
N ARG A 227 17.04 10.08 12.02
CA ARG A 227 17.28 9.66 13.42
C ARG A 227 15.97 9.22 14.08
N ARG A 228 14.89 9.99 13.93
CA ARG A 228 13.54 9.62 14.42
C ARG A 228 13.00 8.33 13.81
N ILE A 229 13.20 8.10 12.52
CA ILE A 229 12.79 6.84 11.87
C ILE A 229 13.55 5.66 12.48
N ALA A 230 14.86 5.81 12.73
CA ALA A 230 15.66 4.78 13.40
C ALA A 230 15.31 4.59 14.88
N GLU A 231 14.94 5.66 15.59
CA GLU A 231 14.45 5.64 16.98
C GLU A 231 13.08 4.94 17.08
N ASN A 232 12.17 5.19 16.15
CA ASN A 232 10.85 4.54 16.10
C ASN A 232 10.97 3.04 15.75
N ALA A 233 11.89 2.67 14.84
CA ALA A 233 12.18 1.26 14.55
C ALA A 233 12.75 0.50 15.77
N LYS A 234 13.63 1.14 16.54
CA LYS A 234 14.13 0.59 17.83
C LYS A 234 13.01 0.47 18.86
N ALA A 235 12.17 1.49 18.99
CA ALA A 235 11.00 1.49 19.88
C ALA A 235 10.03 0.34 19.57
N TRP A 236 9.72 0.12 18.29
CA TRP A 236 8.93 -1.05 17.88
C TRP A 236 9.60 -2.36 18.30
N HIS A 237 10.90 -2.53 18.05
CA HIS A 237 11.59 -3.79 18.40
C HIS A 237 11.63 -4.04 19.92
N VAL A 238 11.76 -2.98 20.74
CA VAL A 238 11.63 -3.07 22.20
C VAL A 238 10.23 -3.56 22.60
N VAL A 239 9.17 -3.01 22.00
CA VAL A 239 7.78 -3.43 22.24
C VAL A 239 7.55 -4.87 21.77
N GLU A 240 8.02 -5.23 20.58
CA GLU A 240 7.94 -6.56 19.97
C GLU A 240 8.55 -7.64 20.89
N GLN A 241 9.80 -7.45 21.33
CA GLN A 241 10.47 -8.35 22.28
C GLN A 241 9.78 -8.37 23.65
N THR A 242 9.28 -7.23 24.13
CA THR A 242 8.66 -7.15 25.46
C THR A 242 7.34 -7.91 25.53
N LEU A 243 6.52 -7.77 24.49
CA LEU A 243 5.18 -8.39 24.38
C LEU A 243 5.22 -9.85 23.89
N GLY A 244 6.37 -10.34 23.41
CA GLY A 244 6.49 -11.67 22.82
C GLY A 244 5.84 -11.79 21.45
N ILE A 245 5.80 -10.69 20.68
CA ILE A 245 5.25 -10.68 19.33
C ILE A 245 6.27 -11.35 18.38
N ALA A 246 5.80 -12.27 17.53
CA ALA A 246 6.64 -12.89 16.51
C ALA A 246 7.13 -11.84 15.51
N HIS A 247 8.44 -11.87 15.19
CA HIS A 247 9.12 -10.77 14.51
C HIS A 247 8.47 -10.37 13.17
N ARG A 248 8.10 -9.10 13.03
CA ARG A 248 7.44 -8.56 11.83
C ARG A 248 7.52 -7.03 11.73
N SER A 249 7.16 -6.52 10.57
CA SER A 249 6.82 -5.11 10.40
C SER A 249 5.62 -4.69 11.29
N PRO A 250 5.65 -3.51 11.92
CA PRO A 250 4.49 -2.94 12.58
C PRO A 250 3.43 -2.49 11.58
N THR A 251 2.19 -2.35 12.04
CA THR A 251 1.21 -1.46 11.41
C THR A 251 1.50 0.00 11.81
N ALA A 252 1.06 0.98 11.02
CA ALA A 252 1.31 2.41 11.34
C ALA A 252 0.79 2.84 12.73
N LYS A 253 -0.28 2.20 13.24
CA LYS A 253 -0.79 2.42 14.61
C LYS A 253 0.14 1.84 15.68
N GLU A 254 0.72 0.67 15.43
CA GLU A 254 1.69 0.03 16.32
C GLU A 254 3.01 0.80 16.39
N GLU A 255 3.51 1.25 15.24
CA GLU A 255 4.71 2.09 15.13
C GLU A 255 4.55 3.40 15.90
N THR A 256 3.40 4.09 15.71
CA THR A 256 3.06 5.31 16.44
C THR A 256 2.97 5.07 17.95
N LEU A 257 2.29 4.00 18.39
CA LEU A 257 2.14 3.69 19.81
C LEU A 257 3.49 3.30 20.45
N ALA A 258 4.32 2.52 19.77
CA ALA A 258 5.63 2.14 20.27
C ALA A 258 6.55 3.36 20.44
N ALA A 259 6.56 4.27 19.45
CA ALA A 259 7.28 5.54 19.54
C ALA A 259 6.82 6.36 20.76
N ILE A 260 5.51 6.55 20.95
CA ILE A 260 4.96 7.27 22.10
C ILE A 260 5.39 6.61 23.43
N TRP A 261 5.28 5.29 23.54
CA TRP A 261 5.56 4.60 24.80
C TRP A 261 7.05 4.59 25.17
N VAL A 262 7.94 4.39 24.21
CA VAL A 262 9.39 4.22 24.46
C VAL A 262 10.16 5.53 24.33
N ASN A 263 9.86 6.35 23.31
CA ASN A 263 10.63 7.55 23.00
C ASN A 263 10.04 8.78 23.71
N ASP A 264 8.72 9.00 23.64
CA ASP A 264 8.09 10.18 24.24
C ASP A 264 7.85 10.03 25.75
N TRP A 265 7.39 8.86 26.21
CA TRP A 265 7.08 8.57 27.62
C TRP A 265 8.19 7.85 28.38
N GLY A 266 9.25 7.40 27.69
CA GLY A 266 10.43 6.77 28.32
C GLY A 266 10.16 5.44 29.05
N PHE A 267 9.07 4.72 28.73
CA PHE A 267 8.69 3.53 29.49
C PHE A 267 9.63 2.35 29.24
N THR A 268 10.16 1.82 30.34
CA THR A 268 11.08 0.67 30.32
C THR A 268 10.39 -0.64 29.89
N PRO A 269 11.13 -1.61 29.33
CA PRO A 269 10.59 -2.94 28.99
C PRO A 269 9.88 -3.64 30.16
N ILE A 270 10.36 -3.42 31.38
CA ILE A 270 9.78 -3.99 32.61
C ILE A 270 8.38 -3.41 32.87
N LEU A 271 8.22 -2.09 32.71
CA LEU A 271 6.94 -1.41 32.92
C LEU A 271 5.94 -1.74 31.80
N LEU A 272 6.41 -1.80 30.55
CA LEU A 272 5.63 -2.28 29.41
C LEU A 272 5.13 -3.72 29.60
N ARG A 273 5.91 -4.60 30.25
CA ARG A 273 5.50 -5.97 30.58
C ARG A 273 4.42 -6.03 31.67
N GLU A 274 4.50 -5.23 32.74
CA GLU A 274 3.41 -5.12 33.74
C GLU A 274 2.12 -4.57 33.11
N ALA A 275 2.20 -3.66 32.12
CA ALA A 275 1.03 -3.21 31.36
C ALA A 275 0.42 -4.31 30.48
N TYR A 276 1.27 -5.14 29.88
CA TYR A 276 0.87 -6.31 29.10
C TYR A 276 0.20 -7.40 29.95
N GLU A 277 0.79 -7.75 31.09
CA GLU A 277 0.20 -8.71 32.03
C GLU A 277 -1.19 -8.27 32.48
N ARG A 278 -1.36 -6.99 32.86
CA ARG A 278 -2.69 -6.41 33.17
C ARG A 278 -3.66 -6.42 31.99
N CYS A 279 -3.16 -6.34 30.76
CA CYS A 279 -3.97 -6.47 29.56
C CYS A 279 -4.48 -7.90 29.41
N VAL A 280 -3.61 -8.91 29.55
CA VAL A 280 -3.97 -10.33 29.49
C VAL A 280 -4.91 -10.69 30.65
N ASP A 281 -4.62 -10.28 31.89
CA ASP A 281 -5.49 -10.43 33.07
C ASP A 281 -6.94 -9.95 32.80
N THR A 282 -7.10 -8.86 32.05
CA THR A 282 -8.41 -8.20 31.85
C THR A 282 -9.11 -8.59 30.53
N LYS A 283 -8.37 -9.05 29.52
CA LYS A 283 -8.88 -9.26 28.15
C LYS A 283 -8.64 -10.67 27.60
N GLY A 284 -7.87 -11.51 28.31
CA GLY A 284 -7.46 -12.85 27.87
C GLY A 284 -6.47 -12.86 26.70
N GLN A 285 -6.06 -11.70 26.18
CA GLN A 285 -5.21 -11.56 24.99
C GLN A 285 -4.55 -10.18 24.93
N LEU A 286 -3.56 -10.02 24.05
CA LEU A 286 -2.97 -8.73 23.71
C LEU A 286 -4.03 -7.80 23.11
N ASN A 287 -4.21 -6.61 23.71
CA ASN A 287 -5.04 -5.55 23.18
C ASN A 287 -4.34 -4.20 23.35
N LEU A 288 -3.68 -3.74 22.28
CA LEU A 288 -2.85 -2.53 22.30
C LEU A 288 -3.64 -1.25 22.66
N SER A 289 -4.93 -1.18 22.34
CA SER A 289 -5.79 -0.06 22.71
C SER A 289 -6.06 -0.03 24.22
N TYR A 290 -6.35 -1.19 24.81
CA TYR A 290 -6.50 -1.32 26.26
C TYR A 290 -5.18 -1.09 27.00
N MET A 291 -4.06 -1.61 26.47
CA MET A 291 -2.73 -1.37 27.04
C MET A 291 -2.33 0.11 26.95
N ASN A 292 -2.64 0.79 25.84
CA ASN A 292 -2.48 2.25 25.76
C ASN A 292 -3.26 2.96 26.88
N GLY A 293 -4.52 2.56 27.14
CA GLY A 293 -5.33 3.08 28.24
C GLY A 293 -4.84 2.74 29.66
N ILE A 294 -3.83 1.89 29.80
CA ILE A 294 -3.05 1.72 31.04
C ILE A 294 -1.88 2.70 31.04
N LEU A 295 -1.08 2.68 29.97
CA LEU A 295 0.15 3.45 29.81
C LEU A 295 -0.10 4.97 29.82
N THR A 296 -1.12 5.48 29.12
CA THR A 296 -1.55 6.89 29.19
C THR A 296 -1.83 7.31 30.62
N ARG A 297 -2.54 6.49 31.40
CA ARG A 297 -2.87 6.80 32.80
C ARG A 297 -1.64 6.80 33.70
N TRP A 298 -0.66 5.95 33.42
CA TRP A 298 0.60 5.97 34.16
C TRP A 298 1.42 7.22 33.86
N HIS A 299 1.46 7.64 32.59
CA HIS A 299 2.08 8.91 32.18
C HIS A 299 1.39 10.11 32.85
N GLU A 300 0.04 10.18 32.81
CA GLU A 300 -0.77 11.17 33.53
C GLU A 300 -0.53 11.19 35.06
N GLN A 301 -0.09 10.08 35.65
CA GLN A 301 0.16 9.94 37.09
C GLN A 301 1.65 10.00 37.47
N GLY A 302 2.56 10.25 36.51
CA GLY A 302 4.00 10.27 36.75
C GLY A 302 4.60 8.92 37.17
N ILE A 303 3.92 7.81 36.85
CA ILE A 303 4.34 6.45 37.19
C ILE A 303 5.41 6.00 36.18
N THR A 304 6.67 5.98 36.61
CA THR A 304 7.83 5.61 35.78
C THR A 304 8.52 4.32 36.23
N THR A 305 8.16 3.79 37.39
CA THR A 305 8.75 2.57 37.98
C THR A 305 7.73 1.45 38.18
N LEU A 306 8.22 0.20 38.18
CA LEU A 306 7.40 -0.99 38.46
C LEU A 306 6.74 -0.92 39.85
N GLN A 307 7.45 -0.42 40.86
CA GLN A 307 6.94 -0.29 42.23
C GLN A 307 5.72 0.64 42.29
N GLN A 308 5.82 1.84 41.71
CA GLN A 308 4.69 2.79 41.62
C GLN A 308 3.49 2.19 40.87
N ALA A 309 3.72 1.41 39.80
CA ALA A 309 2.65 0.71 39.10
C ALA A 309 1.98 -0.34 39.99
N GLN A 310 2.75 -1.10 40.78
CA GLN A 310 2.22 -2.11 41.70
C GLN A 310 1.47 -1.47 42.88
N GLU A 311 1.96 -0.37 43.44
CA GLU A 311 1.25 0.46 44.41
C GLU A 311 -0.08 0.99 43.85
N GLU A 312 -0.12 1.41 42.59
CA GLU A 312 -1.35 1.83 41.90
C GLU A 312 -2.37 0.68 41.77
N LYS A 313 -1.92 -0.55 41.53
CA LYS A 313 -2.73 -1.79 41.53
C LYS A 313 -3.33 -2.04 42.92
N LEU A 314 -2.51 -1.96 43.97
CA LEU A 314 -2.92 -2.16 45.37
C LEU A 314 -3.90 -1.08 45.84
N ARG A 315 -3.61 0.21 45.57
CA ARG A 315 -4.50 1.35 45.87
C ARG A 315 -5.88 1.19 45.22
N LYS A 316 -5.93 0.74 43.96
CA LYS A 316 -7.20 0.47 43.27
C LYS A 316 -7.94 -0.76 43.80
N ALA A 317 -7.23 -1.81 44.22
CA ALA A 317 -7.84 -2.97 44.86
C ALA A 317 -8.48 -2.60 46.21
N ALA A 318 -7.79 -1.78 47.01
CA ALA A 318 -8.31 -1.26 48.28
C ALA A 318 -9.56 -0.39 48.08
N ALA A 319 -9.52 0.58 47.16
CA ALA A 319 -10.66 1.45 46.85
C ALA A 319 -11.88 0.65 46.36
N ARG A 320 -11.68 -0.32 45.45
CA ARG A 320 -12.76 -1.23 45.01
C ARG A 320 -13.37 -2.05 46.15
N LYS A 321 -12.55 -2.52 47.10
CA LYS A 321 -13.04 -3.24 48.28
C LYS A 321 -13.87 -2.35 49.21
N GLN A 322 -13.48 -1.07 49.36
CA GLN A 322 -14.25 -0.08 50.12
C GLN A 322 -15.58 0.26 49.43
N GLU A 323 -15.58 0.49 48.11
CA GLU A 323 -16.82 0.70 47.35
C GLU A 323 -17.76 -0.51 47.41
N ALA A 324 -17.23 -1.73 47.30
CA ALA A 324 -18.01 -2.96 47.42
C ALA A 324 -18.60 -3.09 48.83
N SER A 325 -17.83 -2.77 49.88
CA SER A 325 -18.30 -2.75 51.27
C SER A 325 -19.46 -1.76 51.46
N ALA A 326 -19.34 -0.55 50.92
CA ALA A 326 -20.37 0.49 51.03
C ALA A 326 -21.63 0.20 50.20
N LYS A 327 -21.50 -0.49 49.07
CA LYS A 327 -22.64 -0.95 48.24
C LYS A 327 -23.28 -2.23 48.80
N SER A 328 -22.54 -3.02 49.58
CA SER A 328 -23.03 -4.20 50.27
C SER A 328 -23.76 -3.88 51.58
N THR A 329 -23.86 -2.61 51.98
CA THR A 329 -24.62 -2.16 53.16
C THR A 329 -26.13 -2.11 52.88
N TYR A 330 -26.69 -3.20 52.34
CA TYR A 330 -28.08 -3.54 52.65
C TYR A 330 -28.12 -3.90 54.13
N ASN A 331 -28.72 -3.02 54.92
CA ASN A 331 -28.58 -3.03 56.38
C ASN A 331 -29.44 -4.16 56.97
N ILE A 332 -28.86 -5.36 57.13
CA ILE A 332 -29.58 -6.56 57.60
C ILE A 332 -30.21 -6.30 58.97
N GLU A 333 -29.50 -5.61 59.87
CA GLU A 333 -30.03 -5.21 61.19
C GLU A 333 -31.24 -4.26 61.11
N GLU A 334 -31.46 -3.57 60.00
CA GLU A 334 -32.60 -2.68 59.78
C GLU A 334 -33.79 -3.44 59.19
N PHE A 335 -33.53 -4.44 58.36
CA PHE A 335 -34.53 -5.38 57.82
C PHE A 335 -35.06 -6.34 58.89
N GLU A 336 -34.19 -6.82 59.79
CA GLU A 336 -34.59 -7.59 60.98
C GLU A 336 -35.38 -6.73 61.97
N ARG A 337 -34.97 -5.46 62.15
CA ARG A 337 -35.62 -4.49 63.04
C ARG A 337 -36.93 -3.92 62.48
N SER A 338 -37.22 -4.08 61.18
CA SER A 338 -38.49 -3.66 60.57
C SER A 338 -39.63 -4.66 60.75
N GLY A 339 -39.45 -5.73 61.55
CA GLY A 339 -40.54 -6.62 61.97
C GLY A 339 -41.17 -7.48 60.86
N ALA A 340 -40.50 -7.61 59.71
CA ALA A 340 -41.07 -8.22 58.49
C ALA A 340 -41.44 -9.71 58.62
N PHE A 341 -41.06 -10.38 59.72
CA PHE A 341 -41.37 -11.78 60.02
C PHE A 341 -42.47 -11.98 61.08
N ASP A 342 -42.88 -10.95 61.83
CA ASP A 342 -43.87 -11.11 62.93
C ASP A 342 -45.30 -11.36 62.44
N HIS A 343 -45.56 -11.23 61.12
CA HIS A 343 -46.89 -11.41 60.51
C HIS A 343 -47.20 -12.83 60.00
N PHE A 344 -46.45 -13.87 60.41
CA PHE A 344 -46.65 -15.25 59.90
C PHE A 344 -47.00 -16.32 60.97
N ASN A 345 -47.47 -15.94 62.16
CA ASN A 345 -47.96 -16.89 63.17
C ASN A 345 -49.32 -16.46 63.76
N GLY A 346 -50.41 -17.09 63.30
CA GLY A 346 -51.81 -16.90 63.74
C GLY A 346 -52.69 -16.32 62.63
N GLU A 347 -53.66 -17.03 62.03
CA GLU A 347 -54.55 -18.09 62.56
C GLU A 347 -54.78 -19.25 61.57
#